data_AF-A0A7Z7BTN9-F1
#
_entry.id   AF-A0A7Z7BTN9-F1
#
_cell.length_a   1.000
_cell.length_b   1.000
_cell.length_c   1.000
_cell.angle_alpha   90.00
_cell.angle_beta   90.00
_cell.angle_gamma   90.00
#
_symmetry.space_group_name_H-M   'P 1'
#
loop_
_entity.id
_entity.type
_entity.pdbx_description
1 polymer ?
#
loop_
_entity_poly.entity_id
_entity_poly.type
_entity_poly.pdbx_seq_one_letter_code
_entity_poly.pdbx_strand_id
1 'polypeptide(L)'
;MSTDQYHEPPSELSEETRTFARMCASLSEEAEAIGWYEQRIAVEKDEVAKAIMLDSLAEEYKHFSMELEFLLRAKPQWRETAKGILFQHGDIVQHGEEAEEAAAP
;
A
#
# COMPACT_ATOMS: atom_id res chain seq x y z
N MET A 1 19.89 -0.83 -9.32
CA MET A 1 18.88 -0.93 -8.25
C MET A 1 19.06 -2.29 -7.60
N SER A 2 19.98 -2.43 -6.64
CA SER A 2 20.16 -3.70 -5.90
C SER A 2 20.77 -3.39 -4.53
N THR A 3 19.90 -3.02 -3.60
CA THR A 3 20.03 -3.22 -2.15
C THR A 3 18.71 -3.84 -1.74
N ASP A 4 18.72 -5.17 -1.75
CA ASP A 4 17.58 -6.09 -1.79
C ASP A 4 16.70 -5.96 -0.55
N GLN A 5 15.48 -5.41 -0.70
CA GLN A 5 14.36 -5.43 0.27
C GLN A 5 14.58 -4.83 1.68
N TYR A 6 15.82 -4.78 2.18
CA TYR A 6 16.20 -4.44 3.53
C TYR A 6 17.23 -3.31 3.50
N HIS A 7 17.10 -2.38 4.44
CA HIS A 7 18.09 -1.32 4.68
C HIS A 7 19.12 -1.69 5.76
N GLU A 8 18.87 -2.77 6.51
CA GLU A 8 19.75 -3.27 7.57
C GLU A 8 20.11 -4.74 7.31
N PRO A 9 21.22 -5.28 7.88
CA PRO A 9 21.61 -6.67 7.70
C PRO A 9 20.47 -7.64 8.05
N PRO A 10 20.00 -8.51 7.14
CA PRO A 10 18.87 -9.40 7.43
C PRO A 10 19.09 -10.36 8.60
N SER A 11 20.35 -10.67 8.92
CA SER A 11 20.73 -11.48 10.10
C SER A 11 20.48 -10.77 11.44
N GLU A 12 20.35 -9.44 11.44
CA GLU A 12 20.08 -8.64 12.64
C GLU A 12 18.57 -8.36 12.82
N LEU A 13 17.75 -8.71 11.83
CA LEU A 13 16.31 -8.51 11.86
C LEU A 13 15.59 -9.74 12.42
N SER A 14 14.59 -9.51 13.28
CA SER A 14 13.68 -10.58 13.72
C SER A 14 12.87 -11.14 12.55
N GLU A 15 12.36 -12.36 12.70
CA GLU A 15 11.46 -12.97 11.71
C GLU A 15 10.20 -12.13 11.46
N GLU A 16 9.67 -11.52 12.53
CA GLU A 16 8.53 -10.60 12.46
C GLU A 16 8.86 -9.38 11.60
N THR A 17 9.99 -8.71 11.86
CA THR A 17 10.41 -7.53 11.08
C THR A 17 10.66 -7.89 9.63
N ARG A 18 11.25 -9.07 9.35
CA ARG A 18 11.44 -9.54 7.97
C ARG A 18 10.12 -9.85 7.26
N THR A 19 9.12 -10.35 7.99
CA THR A 19 7.78 -10.56 7.46
C THR A 19 7.09 -9.23 7.18
N PHE A 20 7.21 -8.26 8.09
CA PHE A 20 6.70 -6.91 7.88
C PHE A 20 7.32 -6.26 6.64
N ALA A 21 8.66 -6.35 6.47
CA ALA A 21 9.36 -5.85 5.29
C ALA A 21 8.89 -6.53 3.98
N ARG A 22 8.56 -7.82 4.02
CA ARG A 22 7.92 -8.52 2.87
C ARG A 22 6.59 -7.90 2.51
N MET A 23 5.71 -7.71 3.49
CA MET A 23 4.39 -7.14 3.23
C MET A 23 4.46 -5.67 2.78
N CYS A 24 5.41 -4.89 3.27
CA CYS A 24 5.64 -3.53 2.77
C CYS A 24 6.14 -3.51 1.31
N ALA A 25 7.04 -4.43 0.95
CA ALA A 25 7.52 -4.54 -0.44
C ALA A 25 6.39 -4.92 -1.39
N SER A 26 5.58 -5.93 -1.04
CA SER A 26 4.41 -6.33 -1.83
C SER A 26 3.42 -5.18 -2.01
N LEU A 27 3.04 -4.48 -0.92
CA LEU A 27 2.16 -3.30 -1.01
C LEU A 27 2.70 -2.23 -1.96
N SER A 28 4.03 -2.03 -1.96
CA SER A 28 4.69 -1.04 -2.82
C SER A 28 4.64 -1.47 -4.29
N GLU A 29 4.88 -2.76 -4.58
CA GLU A 29 4.80 -3.34 -5.92
C GLU A 29 3.37 -3.21 -6.49
N GLU A 30 2.34 -3.46 -5.67
CA GLU A 30 0.94 -3.29 -6.10
C GLU A 30 0.60 -1.82 -6.40
N ALA A 31 1.11 -0.88 -5.60
CA ALA A 31 0.95 0.56 -5.88
C ALA A 31 1.61 0.98 -7.19
N GLU A 32 2.81 0.45 -7.49
CA GLU A 32 3.50 0.68 -8.76
C GLU A 32 2.70 0.09 -9.94
N ALA A 33 2.20 -1.15 -9.80
CA ALA A 33 1.40 -1.81 -10.81
C ALA A 33 0.12 -1.03 -11.13
N ILE A 34 -0.61 -0.56 -10.11
CA ILE A 34 -1.78 0.32 -10.25
C ILE A 34 -1.41 1.56 -11.06
N GLY A 35 -0.34 2.27 -10.66
CA GLY A 35 0.12 3.47 -11.34
C GLY A 35 0.53 3.23 -12.80
N TRP A 36 1.13 2.07 -13.10
CA TRP A 36 1.50 1.71 -14.47
C TRP A 36 0.29 1.36 -15.33
N TYR A 37 -0.67 0.60 -14.80
CA TYR A 37 -1.88 0.26 -15.54
C TYR A 37 -2.71 1.50 -15.87
N GLU A 38 -2.90 2.41 -14.91
CA GLU A 38 -3.58 3.69 -15.15
C GLU A 38 -2.96 4.46 -16.33
N GLN A 39 -1.63 4.57 -16.34
CA GLN A 39 -0.90 5.24 -17.43
C GLN A 39 -1.07 4.53 -18.78
N ARG A 40 -0.96 3.19 -18.80
CA ARG A 40 -1.09 2.39 -20.03
C ARG A 40 -2.52 2.46 -20.59
N ILE A 41 -3.52 2.28 -19.74
CA ILE A 41 -4.95 2.33 -20.10
C ILE A 41 -5.33 3.69 -20.69
N ALA A 42 -4.75 4.78 -20.17
CA ALA A 42 -5.01 6.14 -20.64
C ALA A 42 -4.60 6.38 -22.10
N VAL A 43 -3.63 5.63 -22.63
CA VAL A 43 -3.09 5.82 -23.98
C VAL A 43 -3.28 4.62 -24.92
N GLU A 44 -3.71 3.47 -24.40
CA GLU A 44 -3.93 2.24 -25.18
C GLU A 44 -5.08 2.40 -26.18
N LYS A 45 -4.85 1.92 -27.40
CA LYS A 45 -5.78 1.97 -28.53
C LYS A 45 -6.35 0.60 -28.90
N ASP A 46 -5.66 -0.48 -28.55
CA ASP A 46 -6.17 -1.84 -28.75
C ASP A 46 -7.15 -2.20 -27.63
N GLU A 47 -8.42 -2.39 -28.00
CA GLU A 47 -9.51 -2.65 -27.05
C GLU A 47 -9.33 -3.96 -26.27
N VAL A 48 -8.67 -4.97 -26.87
CA VAL A 48 -8.43 -6.25 -26.19
C VAL A 48 -7.33 -6.07 -25.14
N ALA A 49 -6.22 -5.40 -25.49
CA ALA A 49 -5.17 -5.08 -24.55
C ALA A 49 -5.70 -4.22 -23.38
N LYS A 50 -6.52 -3.21 -23.68
CA LYS A 50 -7.14 -2.35 -22.68
C LYS A 50 -8.06 -3.11 -21.73
N ALA A 51 -8.87 -4.03 -22.25
CA ALA A 51 -9.75 -4.86 -21.43
C ALA A 51 -8.95 -5.76 -20.47
N ILE A 52 -7.84 -6.36 -20.94
CA ILE A 52 -6.95 -7.17 -20.10
C ILE A 52 -6.35 -6.31 -18.97
N MET A 53 -5.84 -5.12 -19.30
CA MET A 53 -5.24 -4.23 -18.30
C MET A 53 -6.25 -3.73 -17.27
N LEU A 54 -7.50 -3.46 -17.67
CA LEU A 54 -8.57 -3.08 -16.74
C LEU A 54 -8.92 -4.22 -15.76
N ASP A 55 -8.95 -5.46 -16.25
CA ASP A 55 -9.19 -6.63 -15.42
C ASP A 55 -8.04 -6.84 -14.42
N SER A 56 -6.79 -6.77 -14.90
CA SER A 56 -5.60 -6.85 -14.03
C SER A 56 -5.56 -5.73 -12.99
N LEU A 57 -5.85 -4.48 -13.37
CA LEU A 57 -5.89 -3.33 -12.46
C LEU A 57 -6.88 -3.54 -11.30
N ALA A 58 -8.05 -4.13 -11.58
CA ALA A 58 -9.03 -4.42 -10.55
C ALA A 58 -8.52 -5.46 -9.53
N GLU A 59 -7.69 -6.41 -9.96
CA GLU A 59 -7.04 -7.36 -9.07
C GLU A 59 -6.01 -6.69 -8.15
N GLU A 60 -5.24 -5.73 -8.66
CA GLU A 60 -4.20 -5.06 -7.86
C GLU A 60 -4.81 -4.20 -6.74
N TYR A 61 -5.99 -3.59 -6.96
CA TYR A 61 -6.72 -2.92 -5.87
C TYR A 61 -7.05 -3.88 -4.72
N LYS A 62 -7.41 -5.12 -5.05
CA LYS A 62 -7.69 -6.19 -4.08
C LYS A 62 -6.41 -6.61 -3.36
N HIS A 63 -5.31 -6.85 -4.08
CA HIS A 63 -4.02 -7.21 -3.50
C HIS A 63 -3.49 -6.13 -2.55
N PHE A 64 -3.44 -4.88 -3.01
CA PHE A 64 -3.04 -3.72 -2.21
C PHE A 64 -3.86 -3.61 -0.91
N SER A 65 -5.18 -3.76 -1.00
CA SER A 65 -6.06 -3.65 0.16
C SER A 65 -5.84 -4.77 1.19
N MET A 66 -5.56 -5.99 0.74
CA MET A 66 -5.28 -7.14 1.61
C MET A 66 -3.96 -6.98 2.36
N GLU A 67 -2.93 -6.49 1.66
CA GLU A 67 -1.60 -6.27 2.22
C GLU A 67 -1.59 -5.10 3.20
N LEU A 68 -2.31 -4.02 2.88
CA LEU A 68 -2.48 -2.88 3.77
C LEU A 68 -3.16 -3.31 5.08
N GLU A 69 -4.25 -4.08 5.02
CA GLU A 69 -4.92 -4.56 6.23
C GLU A 69 -4.03 -5.46 7.10
N PHE A 70 -3.18 -6.29 6.49
CA PHE A 70 -2.18 -7.05 7.26
C PHE A 70 -1.25 -6.11 8.04
N LEU A 71 -0.71 -5.09 7.38
CA LEU A 71 0.22 -4.13 7.98
C LEU A 71 -0.45 -3.30 9.09
N LEU A 72 -1.70 -2.88 8.90
CA LEU A 72 -2.48 -2.19 9.93
C LEU A 72 -2.70 -3.09 11.15
N ARG A 73 -2.99 -4.38 10.98
CA ARG A 73 -3.10 -5.32 12.12
C ARG A 73 -1.77 -5.51 12.86
N ALA A 74 -0.64 -5.43 12.17
CA ALA A 74 0.68 -5.59 12.76
C ALA A 74 1.15 -4.36 13.55
N LYS A 75 0.59 -3.17 13.29
CA LYS A 75 0.97 -1.90 13.95
C LYS A 75 -0.26 -1.17 14.50
N PRO A 76 -0.62 -1.39 15.79
CA PRO A 76 -1.82 -0.80 16.40
C PRO A 76 -1.91 0.72 16.27
N GLN A 77 -0.79 1.44 16.47
CA GLN A 77 -0.76 2.89 16.30
C GLN A 77 -1.14 3.30 14.87
N TRP A 78 -0.56 2.66 13.85
CA TRP A 78 -0.91 2.92 12.46
C TRP A 78 -2.40 2.61 12.18
N ARG A 79 -2.94 1.52 12.75
CA ARG A 79 -4.37 1.20 12.64
C ARG A 79 -5.26 2.28 13.22
N GLU A 80 -4.93 2.83 14.38
CA GLU A 80 -5.73 3.90 14.99
C GLU A 80 -5.64 5.19 14.16
N THR A 81 -4.45 5.59 13.72
CA THR A 81 -4.29 6.73 12.79
C THR A 81 -5.10 6.53 11.51
N ALA A 82 -5.06 5.33 10.91
CA ALA A 82 -5.77 5.04 9.67
C ALA A 82 -7.30 5.15 9.80
N LYS A 83 -7.89 4.80 10.95
CA LYS A 83 -9.34 4.94 11.19
C LYS A 83 -9.82 6.39 11.16
N GLY A 84 -8.97 7.32 11.61
CA GLY A 84 -9.27 8.76 11.58
C GLY A 84 -9.14 9.37 10.19
N ILE A 85 -8.42 8.72 9.27
CA ILE A 85 -8.15 9.25 7.92
C ILE A 85 -9.07 8.60 6.87
N LEU A 86 -9.21 7.28 6.91
CA LEU A 86 -9.87 6.52 5.85
C LEU A 86 -11.39 6.63 5.93
N PHE A 87 -12.02 6.70 4.77
CA PHE A 87 -13.48 6.74 4.59
C PHE A 87 -14.18 7.95 5.24
N GLN A 88 -13.43 9.03 5.50
CA GLN A 88 -13.97 10.30 5.99
C GLN A 88 -14.27 11.27 4.83
N HIS A 89 -15.24 12.16 5.05
CA HIS A 89 -15.50 13.29 4.15
C HIS A 89 -14.79 14.53 4.67
N GLY A 90 -14.20 15.34 3.78
CA GLY A 90 -13.59 16.61 4.16
C GLY A 90 -12.10 16.65 3.85
N ASP A 91 -11.36 17.45 4.63
CA ASP A 91 -9.94 17.68 4.42
C ASP A 91 -9.11 16.51 4.96
N ILE A 92 -8.35 15.85 4.06
CA ILE A 92 -7.54 14.68 4.38
C ILE A 92 -6.34 15.05 5.26
N VAL A 93 -5.75 16.23 5.07
CA VAL A 93 -4.58 16.67 5.85
C VAL A 93 -5.01 16.98 7.27
N GLN A 94 -6.11 17.70 7.45
CA GLN A 94 -6.68 17.98 8.76
C GLN A 94 -7.00 16.69 9.52
N HIS A 95 -7.69 15.73 8.89
CA HIS A 95 -7.96 14.44 9.52
C HIS A 95 -6.67 13.67 9.83
N GLY A 96 -5.64 13.80 9.00
CA GLY A 96 -4.32 13.23 9.24
C GLY A 96 -3.70 13.75 10.53
N GLU A 97 -3.66 15.08 10.70
CA GLU A 97 -3.12 15.74 11.89
C GLU A 97 -3.92 15.34 13.15
N GLU A 98 -5.26 15.40 13.09
CA GLU A 98 -6.14 15.04 14.22
C GLU A 98 -6.01 13.55 14.60
N ALA A 99 -5.90 12.66 13.62
CA ALA A 99 -5.76 11.22 13.85
C ALA A 99 -4.37 10.84 14.37
N GLU A 100 -3.31 11.54 13.94
CA GLU A 100 -1.96 11.37 14.48
C GLU A 100 -1.92 11.80 15.95
N GLU A 101 -2.44 12.98 16.29
CA GLU A 101 -2.50 13.50 17.67
C GLU A 101 -3.28 12.54 18.58
N ALA A 102 -4.44 12.04 18.11
CA ALA A 102 -5.26 11.11 18.87
C ALA A 102 -4.62 9.71 19.05
N ALA A 103 -3.73 9.30 18.15
CA ALA A 103 -3.04 8.01 18.19
C ALA A 103 -1.66 8.08 18.88
N ALA A 104 -1.21 9.26 19.31
CA ALA A 104 0.04 9.42 20.03
C ALA A 104 0.02 8.63 21.36
N PRO A 105 1.13 7.98 21.74
CA PRO A 105 1.22 7.14 22.94
C PRO A 105 1.13 7.91 24.26
#